data_AF-A0AAW0S300-F1
#
_entry.id   AF-A0AAW0S300-F1
#
_cell.length_a   1.000
_cell.length_b   1.000
_cell.length_c   1.000
_cell.angle_alpha   90.00
_cell.angle_beta   90.00
_cell.angle_gamma   90.00
#
_symmetry.space_group_name_H-M   'P 1'
#
loop_
_entity.id
_entity.type
_entity.pdbx_description
1 polymer ?
#
loop_
_entity_poly.entity_id
_entity_poly.type
_entity_poly.pdbx_seq_one_letter_code
_entity_poly.pdbx_strand_id
1 'polypeptide(L)'
;MDKAVRVSWHRLIKGPCDPPEVEAMQYVAAHTSIPIPKLHKIHTTESGHIYIEMEYVQGDTLFFPRMTAGDKASVLGQLRRYVEELRALPPPSPDLVSSAFGNPAHDGRIGGRFFGPMSVSAFQELARGRLIMEEVPLLGEEVLKVHTSRYEIKFTHADLAGRNIIVRGGDIVAIIDWAYAGWYPEYWEFTKTHYVTLLDDWQDNVRTAISPYDLELAAEEILWMRLPEPGTAMICSFGGKVVEHPGSYPSATWLEARTAPARFNSMAQLVTLTLYHRDNLSQGRMRSVFGHKAYHWGVLIVPKEKRPGRVAHAFEATDASVIDTVTFRMTNPSMEWKYKGRLGVDPELSQKLIGQLVVGEIPDGTAPEALYTFFEAVPLPVRNTDPQQGCVTWSINALRALQKRGWAWDFDLDVFKDDALAYADDRIKGKDATEPELKYYVEEDKMSQSNPRVEEADE
;
A
#
# COMPACT_ATOMS: atom_id res chain seq x y z
N MET A 1 10.19 21.97 2.92
CA MET A 1 10.56 22.59 1.63
C MET A 1 10.80 21.44 0.67
N ASP A 2 9.74 21.06 -0.04
CA ASP A 2 9.79 19.98 -1.00
C ASP A 2 10.64 20.44 -2.18
N LYS A 3 11.61 19.61 -2.57
CA LYS A 3 12.46 19.90 -3.72
C LYS A 3 11.92 19.10 -4.90
N ALA A 4 11.49 19.81 -5.93
CA ALA A 4 11.15 19.23 -7.21
C ALA A 4 12.33 19.41 -8.17
N VAL A 5 12.82 18.30 -8.74
CA VAL A 5 13.93 18.30 -9.69
C VAL A 5 13.46 17.63 -10.97
N ARG A 6 13.49 18.37 -12.08
CA ARG A 6 13.24 17.81 -13.41
C ARG A 6 14.45 16.97 -13.82
N VAL A 7 14.24 15.67 -14.04
CA VAL A 7 15.31 14.73 -14.38
C VAL A 7 15.33 14.36 -15.87
N SER A 8 14.27 14.66 -16.61
CA SER A 8 14.25 14.56 -18.07
C SER A 8 13.20 15.49 -18.69
N TRP A 9 13.06 15.44 -20.02
CA TRP A 9 12.00 16.16 -20.73
C TRP A 9 10.59 15.85 -20.24
N HIS A 10 10.36 14.63 -19.73
CA HIS A 10 9.03 14.11 -19.35
C HIS A 10 8.97 13.61 -17.90
N ARG A 11 10.03 13.80 -17.09
CA ARG A 11 10.08 13.26 -15.72
C ARG A 11 10.57 14.28 -14.71
N LEU A 12 9.97 14.22 -13.53
CA LEU A 12 10.27 15.03 -12.36
C LEU A 12 10.34 14.13 -11.12
N ILE A 13 11.28 14.41 -10.23
CA ILE A 13 11.35 13.80 -8.90
C ILE A 13 11.01 14.87 -7.86
N LYS A 14 9.98 14.63 -7.05
CA LYS A 14 9.61 15.46 -5.90
C LYS A 14 10.04 14.76 -4.61
N GLY A 15 10.62 15.50 -3.67
CA GLY A 15 10.72 15.05 -2.29
C GLY A 15 11.64 15.89 -1.39
N PRO A 16 11.75 15.52 -0.11
CA PRO A 16 10.99 14.45 0.53
C PRO A 16 9.48 14.75 0.57
N CYS A 17 8.65 13.73 0.39
CA CYS A 17 7.20 13.81 0.44
C CYS A 17 6.66 13.08 1.68
N ASP A 18 5.47 13.48 2.13
CA ASP A 18 4.74 12.76 3.16
C ASP A 18 3.88 11.63 2.55
N PRO A 19 3.59 10.56 3.30
CA PRO A 19 2.73 9.47 2.82
C PRO A 19 1.39 9.90 2.21
N PRO A 20 0.63 10.88 2.77
CA PRO A 20 -0.65 11.30 2.22
C PRO A 20 -0.60 11.74 0.75
N GLU A 21 0.52 12.33 0.29
CA GLU A 21 0.65 12.72 -1.12
C GLU A 21 0.60 11.52 -2.06
N VAL A 22 1.34 10.46 -1.73
CA VAL A 22 1.38 9.22 -2.51
C VAL A 22 0.02 8.55 -2.52
N GLU A 23 -0.62 8.44 -1.34
CA GLU A 23 -1.93 7.83 -1.18
C GLU A 23 -2.98 8.55 -2.03
N ALA A 24 -3.01 9.88 -1.96
CA ALA A 24 -3.96 10.70 -2.70
C ALA A 24 -3.77 10.59 -4.21
N MET A 25 -2.53 10.68 -4.70
CA MET A 25 -2.25 10.55 -6.14
C MET A 25 -2.67 9.17 -6.67
N GLN A 26 -2.37 8.09 -5.94
CA GLN A 26 -2.80 6.74 -6.32
C GLN A 26 -4.33 6.60 -6.32
N TYR A 27 -4.98 7.15 -5.29
CA TYR A 27 -6.44 7.09 -5.17
C TYR A 27 -7.15 7.87 -6.27
N VAL A 28 -6.73 9.11 -6.53
CA VAL A 28 -7.34 9.99 -7.53
C VAL A 28 -7.16 9.43 -8.94
N ALA A 29 -5.96 8.91 -9.28
CA ALA A 29 -5.70 8.26 -10.57
C ALA A 29 -6.59 7.04 -10.82
N ALA A 30 -6.95 6.29 -9.78
CA ALA A 30 -7.73 5.08 -9.90
C ALA A 30 -9.25 5.34 -9.97
N HIS A 31 -9.74 6.46 -9.43
CA HIS A 31 -11.17 6.67 -9.21
C HIS A 31 -11.76 7.88 -9.95
N THR A 32 -10.96 8.69 -10.64
CA THR A 32 -11.43 9.91 -11.30
C THR A 32 -10.85 10.10 -12.70
N SER A 33 -11.41 11.04 -13.46
CA SER A 33 -10.86 11.48 -14.75
C SER A 33 -9.96 12.71 -14.63
N ILE A 34 -9.67 13.14 -13.39
CA ILE A 34 -8.89 14.34 -13.10
C ILE A 34 -7.48 14.15 -13.65
N PRO A 35 -6.98 15.09 -14.48
CA PRO A 35 -5.62 15.01 -14.97
C PRO A 35 -4.67 15.26 -13.81
N ILE A 36 -3.86 14.28 -13.46
CA ILE A 36 -2.77 14.39 -12.47
C ILE A 36 -1.47 13.85 -13.08
N PRO A 37 -0.28 14.26 -12.60
CA PRO A 37 0.97 13.68 -13.07
C PRO A 37 1.01 12.17 -12.87
N LYS A 38 1.33 11.42 -13.93
CA LYS A 38 1.45 9.97 -13.83
C LYS A 38 2.60 9.58 -12.88
N LEU A 39 2.29 8.78 -11.87
CA LEU A 39 3.30 8.16 -11.01
C LEU A 39 4.09 7.11 -11.78
N HIS A 40 5.42 7.22 -11.78
CA HIS A 40 6.33 6.23 -12.38
C HIS A 40 6.98 5.34 -11.34
N LYS A 41 7.48 5.92 -10.25
CA LYS A 41 8.16 5.16 -9.18
C LYS A 41 8.12 5.92 -7.86
N ILE A 42 8.06 5.18 -6.76
CA ILE A 42 8.20 5.70 -5.41
C ILE A 42 9.51 5.16 -4.85
N HIS A 43 10.36 6.04 -4.35
CA HIS A 43 11.66 5.71 -3.79
C HIS A 43 11.64 6.01 -2.29
N THR A 44 11.97 5.03 -1.46
CA THR A 44 12.08 5.22 -0.01
C THR A 44 13.54 5.06 0.40
N THR A 45 14.09 6.08 1.05
CA THR A 45 15.45 6.03 1.58
C THR A 45 15.55 5.19 2.86
N GLU A 46 16.75 4.77 3.24
CA GLU A 46 16.99 4.06 4.51
C GLU A 46 16.52 4.86 5.74
N SER A 47 16.49 6.19 5.65
CA SER A 47 15.99 7.08 6.70
C SER A 47 14.47 7.27 6.69
N GLY A 48 13.75 6.59 5.80
CA GLY A 48 12.29 6.63 5.71
C GLY A 48 11.73 7.80 4.89
N HIS A 49 12.58 8.68 4.34
CA HIS A 49 12.10 9.74 3.44
C HIS A 49 11.61 9.17 2.11
N ILE A 50 10.47 9.67 1.64
CA ILE A 50 9.81 9.26 0.40
C ILE A 50 10.13 10.27 -0.71
N TYR A 51 10.45 9.79 -1.90
CA TYR A 51 10.63 10.58 -3.11
C TYR A 51 9.76 10.00 -4.22
N ILE A 52 9.03 10.87 -4.91
CA ILE A 52 8.08 10.50 -5.95
C ILE A 52 8.68 10.85 -7.30
N GLU A 53 8.89 9.85 -8.16
CA GLU A 53 9.20 10.03 -9.57
C GLU A 53 7.90 10.00 -10.38
N MET A 54 7.61 11.11 -11.06
CA MET A 54 6.35 11.32 -11.78
C MET A 54 6.56 12.07 -13.11
N GLU A 55 5.50 12.10 -13.90
CA GLU A 55 5.46 12.85 -15.16
C GLU A 55 5.73 14.34 -14.95
N TYR A 56 6.57 14.92 -15.81
CA TYR A 56 6.67 16.38 -15.93
C TYR A 56 5.64 16.87 -16.95
N VAL A 57 4.55 17.45 -16.46
CA VAL A 57 3.47 17.98 -17.29
C VAL A 57 3.87 19.37 -17.81
N GLN A 58 3.99 19.52 -19.13
CA GLN A 58 4.24 20.83 -19.76
C GLN A 58 3.02 21.74 -19.60
N GLY A 59 3.22 23.04 -19.43
CA GLY A 59 2.15 24.03 -19.39
C GLY A 59 2.53 25.20 -18.50
N ASP A 60 1.60 26.15 -18.37
CA ASP A 60 1.74 27.29 -17.48
C ASP A 60 0.91 27.07 -16.22
N THR A 61 1.42 27.52 -15.09
CA THR A 61 0.63 27.62 -13.87
C THR A 61 -0.54 28.58 -14.08
N LEU A 62 -1.73 28.21 -13.60
CA LEU A 62 -2.95 29.00 -13.76
C LEU A 62 -2.79 30.39 -13.13
N PHE A 63 -3.02 31.42 -13.93
CA PHE A 63 -3.05 32.81 -13.49
C PHE A 63 -4.08 33.61 -14.29
N PHE A 64 -5.25 33.83 -13.69
CA PHE A 64 -6.42 34.41 -14.37
C PHE A 64 -6.17 35.75 -15.09
N PRO A 65 -5.38 36.70 -14.56
CA PRO A 65 -5.12 37.97 -15.26
C PRO A 65 -4.44 37.85 -16.63
N ARG A 66 -3.84 36.69 -16.95
CA ARG A 66 -3.21 36.43 -18.25
C ARG A 66 -4.11 35.69 -19.24
N MET A 67 -5.34 35.33 -18.86
CA MET A 67 -6.23 34.52 -19.67
C MET A 67 -7.25 35.38 -20.44
N THR A 68 -7.71 34.88 -21.58
CA THR A 68 -8.88 35.45 -22.25
C THR A 68 -10.15 35.13 -21.47
N ALA A 69 -11.22 35.90 -21.67
CA ALA A 69 -12.51 35.61 -21.02
C ALA A 69 -13.05 34.20 -21.37
N GLY A 70 -12.81 33.73 -22.60
CA GLY A 70 -13.21 32.40 -23.04
C GLY A 70 -12.41 31.29 -22.37
N ASP A 71 -11.09 31.41 -22.34
CA ASP A 71 -10.21 30.42 -21.68
C ASP A 71 -10.49 30.35 -20.19
N LYS A 72 -10.68 31.51 -19.54
CA LYS A 72 -11.04 31.60 -18.13
C LYS A 72 -12.36 30.88 -17.83
N ALA A 73 -13.39 31.08 -18.66
CA ALA A 73 -14.67 30.39 -18.51
C ALA A 73 -14.53 28.86 -18.71
N SER A 74 -13.72 28.43 -19.67
CA SER A 74 -13.42 27.01 -19.91
C SER A 74 -12.74 26.36 -18.70
N VAL A 75 -11.67 26.98 -18.19
CA VAL A 75 -10.94 26.49 -17.02
C VAL A 75 -11.83 26.41 -15.79
N LEU A 76 -12.66 27.42 -15.52
CA LEU A 76 -13.59 27.39 -14.39
C LEU A 76 -14.64 26.28 -14.51
N GLY A 77 -15.15 26.03 -15.73
CA GLY A 77 -16.05 24.91 -16.00
C GLY A 77 -15.39 23.54 -15.83
N GLN A 78 -14.11 23.39 -16.20
CA GLN A 78 -13.33 22.18 -15.96
C GLN A 78 -13.06 21.98 -14.47
N LEU A 79 -12.63 23.02 -13.77
CA LEU A 79 -12.36 23.00 -12.33
C LEU A 79 -13.60 22.56 -11.55
N ARG A 80 -14.78 23.12 -11.89
CA ARG A 80 -16.05 22.74 -11.30
C ARG A 80 -16.31 21.24 -11.42
N ARG A 81 -16.18 20.70 -12.65
CA ARG A 81 -16.41 19.29 -12.93
C ARG A 81 -15.47 18.39 -12.12
N TYR A 82 -14.18 18.74 -12.05
CA TYR A 82 -13.20 17.96 -11.31
C TYR A 82 -13.47 17.99 -9.80
N VAL A 83 -13.89 19.13 -9.25
CA VAL A 83 -14.32 19.21 -7.85
C VAL A 83 -15.59 18.39 -7.61
N GLU A 84 -16.55 18.41 -8.54
CA GLU A 84 -17.74 17.55 -8.47
C GLU A 84 -17.39 16.06 -8.52
N GLU A 85 -16.39 15.65 -9.32
CA GLU A 85 -15.87 14.27 -9.34
C GLU A 85 -15.26 13.87 -7.99
N LEU A 86 -14.40 14.71 -7.39
CA LEU A 86 -13.85 14.45 -6.05
C LEU A 86 -14.95 14.29 -5.00
N ARG A 87 -15.96 15.17 -5.04
CA ARG A 87 -17.08 15.15 -4.09
C ARG A 87 -18.03 13.96 -4.30
N ALA A 88 -18.02 13.33 -5.47
CA ALA A 88 -18.79 12.14 -5.76
C ALA A 88 -18.14 10.86 -5.23
N LEU A 89 -16.86 10.89 -4.86
CA LEU A 89 -16.16 9.72 -4.32
C LEU A 89 -16.77 9.28 -2.99
N PRO A 90 -17.07 7.98 -2.81
CA PRO A 90 -17.69 7.48 -1.59
C PRO A 90 -16.65 7.46 -0.45
N PRO A 91 -16.95 8.08 0.71
CA PRO A 91 -16.03 8.04 1.84
C PRO A 91 -15.97 6.65 2.47
N PRO A 92 -14.82 6.25 3.05
CA PRO A 92 -14.68 4.96 3.73
C PRO A 92 -15.57 4.85 4.97
N SER A 93 -15.91 5.98 5.59
CA SER A 93 -16.83 6.09 6.72
C SER A 93 -17.45 7.50 6.74
N PRO A 94 -18.73 7.65 7.13
CA PRO A 94 -19.44 8.93 7.09
C PRO A 94 -18.94 9.98 8.10
N ASP A 95 -18.12 9.59 9.07
CA ASP A 95 -17.59 10.49 10.12
C ASP A 95 -16.08 10.24 10.33
N LEU A 96 -15.31 10.21 9.23
CA LEU A 96 -13.87 9.98 9.29
C LEU A 96 -13.10 11.05 8.52
N VAL A 97 -12.36 11.86 9.26
CA VAL A 97 -11.33 12.76 8.74
C VAL A 97 -10.00 12.02 8.73
N SER A 98 -9.40 11.88 7.55
CA SER A 98 -8.19 11.08 7.33
C SER A 98 -7.54 11.35 5.96
N SER A 99 -6.35 10.82 5.71
CA SER A 99 -5.76 10.72 4.36
C SER A 99 -6.56 9.76 3.46
N ALA A 100 -6.18 9.67 2.19
CA ALA A 100 -6.93 8.90 1.20
C ALA A 100 -7.17 7.42 1.58
N PHE A 101 -6.19 6.75 2.21
CA PHE A 101 -6.33 5.35 2.64
C PHE A 101 -6.69 5.18 4.13
N GLY A 102 -7.22 6.24 4.78
CA GLY A 102 -7.64 6.16 6.17
C GLY A 102 -6.49 6.21 7.19
N ASN A 103 -5.32 6.70 6.77
CA ASN A 103 -4.17 6.99 7.65
C ASN A 103 -4.24 8.45 8.18
N PRO A 104 -3.34 8.86 9.10
CA PRO A 104 -3.28 10.25 9.57
C PRO A 104 -3.09 11.22 8.40
N ALA A 105 -3.82 12.32 8.42
CA ALA A 105 -3.75 13.36 7.42
C ALA A 105 -2.74 14.45 7.81
N HIS A 106 -2.37 15.28 6.84
CA HIS A 106 -1.55 16.46 7.02
C HIS A 106 -2.26 17.65 6.37
N ASP A 107 -2.25 18.83 7.00
CA ASP A 107 -2.86 20.04 6.45
C ASP A 107 -2.17 21.26 7.07
N GLY A 108 -1.59 22.13 6.23
CA GLY A 108 -0.87 23.32 6.67
C GLY A 108 -1.70 24.32 7.48
N ARG A 109 -3.04 24.32 7.37
CA ARG A 109 -3.94 25.14 8.21
C ARG A 109 -4.01 24.63 9.64
N ILE A 110 -3.90 23.31 9.83
CA ILE A 110 -3.84 22.68 11.15
C ILE A 110 -2.43 22.80 11.73
N GLY A 111 -1.38 22.65 10.92
CA GLY A 111 0.01 22.84 11.32
C GLY A 111 0.93 21.75 10.78
N GLY A 112 2.21 21.81 11.13
CA GLY A 112 3.24 20.92 10.56
C GLY A 112 3.29 19.49 11.12
N ARG A 113 2.18 18.98 11.68
CA ARG A 113 2.10 17.65 12.29
C ARG A 113 0.92 16.87 11.73
N PHE A 114 1.09 15.55 11.65
CA PHE A 114 0.00 14.65 11.29
C PHE A 114 -1.10 14.64 12.35
N PHE A 115 -2.34 14.51 11.91
CA PHE A 115 -3.51 14.39 12.77
C PHE A 115 -4.45 13.28 12.30
N GLY A 116 -5.25 12.77 13.23
CA GLY A 116 -6.27 11.76 12.93
C GLY A 116 -5.67 10.37 12.71
N PRO A 117 -6.38 9.42 12.10
CA PRO A 117 -7.79 9.52 11.71
C PRO A 117 -8.69 9.86 12.90
N MET A 118 -9.70 10.69 12.69
CA MET A 118 -10.60 11.16 13.76
C MET A 118 -12.00 11.50 13.24
N SER A 119 -12.97 11.72 14.13
CA SER A 119 -14.30 12.20 13.75
C SER A 119 -14.28 13.66 13.31
N VAL A 120 -15.34 14.10 12.63
CA VAL A 120 -15.54 15.52 12.27
C VAL A 120 -15.53 16.40 13.51
N SER A 121 -16.18 15.96 14.59
CA SER A 121 -16.23 16.72 15.85
C SER A 121 -14.84 16.90 16.47
N ALA A 122 -14.01 15.85 16.47
CA ALA A 122 -12.63 15.91 16.96
C ALA A 122 -11.74 16.78 16.06
N PHE A 123 -11.98 16.76 14.75
CA PHE A 123 -11.27 17.62 13.81
C PHE A 123 -11.62 19.09 14.00
N GLN A 124 -12.90 19.42 14.16
CA GLN A 124 -13.36 20.76 14.50
C GLN A 124 -12.83 21.20 15.88
N GLU A 125 -12.70 20.29 16.84
CA GLU A 125 -12.09 20.56 18.14
C GLU A 125 -10.62 20.94 17.98
N LEU A 126 -9.88 20.19 17.17
CA LEU A 126 -8.52 20.52 16.82
C LEU A 126 -8.43 21.88 16.11
N ALA A 127 -9.30 22.17 15.14
CA ALA A 127 -9.30 23.43 14.39
C ALA A 127 -9.53 24.68 15.27
N ARG A 128 -10.27 24.53 16.39
CA ARG A 128 -10.46 25.57 17.41
C ARG A 128 -9.48 25.48 18.58
N GLY A 129 -8.33 24.84 18.41
CA GLY A 129 -7.29 24.77 19.45
C GLY A 129 -7.74 24.06 20.73
N ARG A 130 -8.65 23.09 20.60
CA ARG A 130 -9.23 22.31 21.71
C ARG A 130 -10.01 23.14 22.74
N LEU A 131 -10.52 24.29 22.32
CA LEU A 131 -11.44 25.09 23.12
C LEU A 131 -12.75 24.32 23.36
N ILE A 132 -13.20 24.27 24.62
CA ILE A 132 -14.47 23.64 25.00
C ILE A 132 -15.67 24.43 24.47
N MET A 133 -16.79 23.76 24.23
CA MET A 133 -17.94 24.36 23.54
C MET A 133 -18.54 25.56 24.29
N GLU A 134 -18.44 25.59 25.62
CA GLU A 134 -18.89 26.69 26.47
C GLU A 134 -18.12 27.99 26.23
N GLU A 135 -16.87 27.88 25.76
CA GLU A 135 -15.99 29.01 25.49
C GLU A 135 -15.95 29.41 24.01
N VAL A 136 -16.47 28.56 23.11
CA VAL A 136 -16.57 28.86 21.66
C VAL A 136 -17.32 30.17 21.34
N PRO A 137 -18.38 30.59 22.06
CA PRO A 137 -18.99 31.89 21.85
C PRO A 137 -18.02 33.08 21.97
N LEU A 138 -16.88 32.92 22.67
CA LEU A 138 -15.83 33.95 22.76
C LEU A 138 -15.09 34.13 21.42
N LEU A 139 -15.08 33.11 20.56
CA LEU A 139 -14.53 33.18 19.21
C LEU A 139 -15.51 33.86 18.24
N GLY A 140 -16.81 33.56 18.38
CA GLY A 140 -17.88 34.16 17.59
C GLY A 140 -19.07 33.20 17.41
N GLU A 141 -20.25 33.76 17.11
CA GLU A 141 -21.47 32.98 16.86
C GLU A 141 -21.35 32.12 15.59
N GLU A 142 -20.58 32.59 14.60
CA GLU A 142 -20.27 31.87 13.37
C GLU A 142 -19.55 30.56 13.67
N VAL A 143 -18.50 30.62 14.50
CA VAL A 143 -17.71 29.44 14.93
C VAL A 143 -18.61 28.46 15.69
N LEU A 144 -19.43 28.97 16.61
CA LEU A 144 -20.38 28.14 17.36
C LEU A 144 -21.35 27.40 16.43
N LYS A 145 -21.95 28.11 15.47
CA LYS A 145 -22.92 27.55 14.54
C LYS A 145 -22.29 26.50 13.62
N VAL A 146 -21.09 26.75 13.10
CA VAL A 146 -20.37 25.80 12.25
C VAL A 146 -19.97 24.56 13.06
N HIS A 147 -19.45 24.73 14.27
CA HIS A 147 -18.96 23.62 15.09
C HIS A 147 -20.06 22.82 15.80
N THR A 148 -21.33 23.23 15.66
CA THR A 148 -22.52 22.48 16.08
C THR A 148 -23.30 21.90 14.91
N SER A 149 -22.92 22.25 13.67
CA SER A 149 -23.55 21.74 12.45
C SER A 149 -23.04 20.34 12.10
N ARG A 150 -23.80 19.64 11.26
CA ARG A 150 -23.42 18.33 10.71
C ARG A 150 -22.97 18.51 9.27
N TYR A 151 -21.90 17.82 8.91
CA TYR A 151 -21.32 17.87 7.58
C TYR A 151 -21.16 16.47 7.00
N GLU A 152 -21.30 16.35 5.69
CA GLU A 152 -20.87 15.16 4.98
C GLU A 152 -19.34 15.13 4.84
N ILE A 153 -18.76 13.93 4.80
CA ILE A 153 -17.36 13.75 4.44
C ILE A 153 -17.23 13.68 2.92
N LYS A 154 -16.30 14.46 2.37
CA LYS A 154 -15.96 14.49 0.94
C LYS A 154 -14.45 14.36 0.75
N PHE A 155 -14.04 13.78 -0.37
CA PHE A 155 -12.64 13.81 -0.76
C PHE A 155 -12.28 15.24 -1.19
N THR A 156 -11.20 15.76 -0.62
CA THR A 156 -10.80 17.16 -0.66
C THR A 156 -9.32 17.21 -1.00
N HIS A 157 -8.92 18.08 -1.93
CA HIS A 157 -7.51 18.34 -2.27
C HIS A 157 -6.83 19.14 -1.15
N ALA A 158 -7.57 20.07 -0.52
CA ALA A 158 -7.12 20.90 0.61
C ALA A 158 -5.91 21.82 0.33
N ASP A 159 -5.51 21.97 -0.93
CA ASP A 159 -4.51 22.96 -1.36
C ASP A 159 -4.79 23.44 -2.79
N LEU A 160 -6.06 23.49 -3.17
CA LEU A 160 -6.46 23.88 -4.51
C LEU A 160 -6.30 25.40 -4.68
N ALA A 161 -5.29 25.77 -5.46
CA ALA A 161 -4.95 27.16 -5.78
C ALA A 161 -4.38 27.23 -7.20
N GLY A 162 -4.37 28.42 -7.81
CA GLY A 162 -3.82 28.62 -9.17
C GLY A 162 -2.41 28.06 -9.34
N ARG A 163 -1.57 28.13 -8.29
CA ARG A 163 -0.21 27.56 -8.30
C ARG A 163 -0.14 26.04 -8.52
N ASN A 164 -1.21 25.33 -8.17
CA ASN A 164 -1.32 23.88 -8.20
C ASN A 164 -2.16 23.38 -9.39
N ILE A 165 -2.47 24.27 -10.35
CA ILE A 165 -3.20 23.94 -11.56
C ILE A 165 -2.33 24.32 -12.76
N ILE A 166 -2.04 23.36 -13.63
CA ILE A 166 -1.30 23.55 -14.87
C ILE A 166 -2.30 23.62 -16.03
N VAL A 167 -2.18 24.66 -16.85
CA VAL A 167 -3.04 24.92 -18.00
C VAL A 167 -2.27 25.01 -19.30
N ARG A 168 -2.96 24.74 -20.42
CA ARG A 168 -2.52 25.07 -21.78
C ARG A 168 -3.67 25.75 -22.50
N GLY A 169 -3.62 27.07 -22.64
CA GLY A 169 -4.76 27.84 -23.12
C GLY A 169 -5.94 27.73 -22.15
N GLY A 170 -7.12 27.35 -22.66
CA GLY A 170 -8.34 27.17 -21.88
C GLY A 170 -8.53 25.80 -21.22
N ASP A 171 -7.50 24.93 -21.23
CA ASP A 171 -7.59 23.55 -20.73
C ASP A 171 -6.71 23.30 -19.51
N ILE A 172 -7.27 22.63 -18.50
CA ILE A 172 -6.53 22.11 -17.35
C ILE A 172 -5.85 20.81 -17.79
N VAL A 173 -4.52 20.79 -17.77
CA VAL A 173 -3.72 19.63 -18.18
C VAL A 173 -3.13 18.85 -17.00
N ALA A 174 -3.10 19.45 -15.80
CA ALA A 174 -2.84 18.73 -14.55
C ALA A 174 -3.26 19.53 -13.31
N ILE A 175 -3.72 18.82 -12.29
CA ILE A 175 -3.81 19.29 -10.91
C ILE A 175 -2.69 18.59 -10.11
N ILE A 176 -1.89 19.36 -9.39
CA ILE A 176 -0.66 18.90 -8.73
C ILE A 176 -0.68 19.22 -7.22
N ASP A 177 0.30 18.69 -6.50
CA ASP A 177 0.53 18.94 -5.07
C ASP A 177 -0.60 18.43 -4.14
N TRP A 178 -0.76 17.11 -4.13
CA TRP A 178 -1.82 16.42 -3.38
C TRP A 178 -1.44 16.12 -1.92
N ALA A 179 -0.45 16.81 -1.36
CA ALA A 179 0.12 16.49 -0.04
C ALA A 179 -0.84 16.64 1.14
N TYR A 180 -1.87 17.50 0.99
CA TYR A 180 -2.91 17.69 2.00
C TYR A 180 -4.23 16.98 1.67
N ALA A 181 -4.26 16.21 0.59
CA ALA A 181 -5.49 15.61 0.13
C ALA A 181 -5.95 14.45 1.01
N GLY A 182 -7.27 14.32 1.17
CA GLY A 182 -7.87 13.31 2.02
C GLY A 182 -9.38 13.49 2.18
N TRP A 183 -9.93 12.86 3.21
CA TRP A 183 -11.33 12.91 3.60
C TRP A 183 -11.54 14.00 4.65
N TYR A 184 -12.39 14.98 4.34
CA TYR A 184 -12.64 16.15 5.18
C TYR A 184 -14.14 16.52 5.18
N PRO A 185 -14.62 17.34 6.13
CA PRO A 185 -15.94 17.94 6.04
C PRO A 185 -16.13 18.66 4.70
N GLU A 186 -17.32 18.58 4.12
CA GLU A 186 -17.62 19.06 2.77
C GLU A 186 -17.34 20.55 2.50
N TYR A 187 -17.25 21.37 3.54
CA TYR A 187 -16.90 22.79 3.45
C TYR A 187 -15.40 23.05 3.30
N TRP A 188 -14.56 22.06 3.64
CA TRP A 188 -13.12 22.25 3.83
C TRP A 188 -12.40 22.67 2.54
N GLU A 189 -12.78 22.15 1.38
CA GLU A 189 -12.21 22.60 0.09
C GLU A 189 -12.42 24.10 -0.11
N PHE A 190 -13.65 24.59 0.11
CA PHE A 190 -14.00 25.99 -0.11
C PHE A 190 -13.28 26.93 0.85
N THR A 191 -13.19 26.58 2.14
CA THR A 191 -12.47 27.42 3.10
C THR A 191 -10.96 27.40 2.82
N LYS A 192 -10.40 26.24 2.46
CA LYS A 192 -8.98 26.10 2.11
C LYS A 192 -8.59 26.85 0.85
N THR A 193 -9.45 26.92 -0.19
CA THR A 193 -9.14 27.72 -1.38
C THR A 193 -9.01 29.22 -1.07
N HIS A 194 -9.59 29.70 0.03
CA HIS A 194 -9.46 31.09 0.52
C HIS A 194 -8.30 31.27 1.51
N TYR A 195 -7.95 30.22 2.28
CA TYR A 195 -6.79 30.24 3.18
C TYR A 195 -5.45 30.37 2.45
N VAL A 196 -5.37 29.69 1.30
CA VAL A 196 -4.11 29.39 0.60
C VAL A 196 -3.62 30.54 -0.29
N THR A 197 -4.42 31.59 -0.49
CA THR A 197 -4.17 32.64 -1.49
C THR A 197 -4.45 34.04 -0.95
N LEU A 198 -3.44 34.91 -0.94
CA LEU A 198 -3.53 36.35 -0.62
C LEU A 198 -3.39 37.27 -1.85
N LEU A 199 -3.29 36.70 -3.05
CA LEU A 199 -2.98 37.43 -4.28
C LEU A 199 -3.94 36.98 -5.36
N ASP A 200 -4.45 37.93 -6.16
CA ASP A 200 -5.28 37.78 -7.37
C ASP A 200 -6.82 37.68 -7.20
N ASP A 201 -7.51 37.59 -8.34
CA ASP A 201 -8.96 37.41 -8.48
C ASP A 201 -9.45 35.96 -8.25
N TRP A 202 -8.60 35.06 -7.74
CA TRP A 202 -8.90 33.65 -7.44
C TRP A 202 -10.13 33.50 -6.55
N GLN A 203 -10.23 34.27 -5.47
CA GLN A 203 -11.33 34.15 -4.52
C GLN A 203 -12.69 34.44 -5.18
N ASP A 204 -12.75 35.45 -6.06
CA ASP A 204 -13.96 35.78 -6.81
C ASP A 204 -14.30 34.68 -7.83
N ASN A 205 -13.27 34.13 -8.49
CA ASN A 205 -13.47 33.14 -9.54
C ASN A 205 -13.80 31.74 -8.98
N VAL A 206 -13.19 31.32 -7.87
CA VAL A 206 -13.37 29.97 -7.30
C VAL A 206 -14.80 29.76 -6.83
N ARG A 207 -15.50 30.82 -6.41
CA ARG A 207 -16.93 30.83 -6.08
C ARG A 207 -17.83 30.42 -7.25
N THR A 208 -17.34 30.50 -8.49
CA THR A 208 -18.07 30.04 -9.67
C THR A 208 -17.89 28.54 -9.95
N ALA A 209 -16.81 27.96 -9.41
CA ALA A 209 -16.43 26.56 -9.62
C ALA A 209 -16.74 25.66 -8.43
N ILE A 210 -16.70 26.18 -7.20
CA ILE A 210 -16.92 25.44 -5.96
C ILE A 210 -18.12 26.02 -5.23
N SER A 211 -19.01 25.14 -4.74
CA SER A 211 -20.16 25.55 -3.94
C SER A 211 -19.74 26.41 -2.76
N PRO A 212 -20.37 27.58 -2.53
CA PRO A 212 -19.98 28.48 -1.45
C PRO A 212 -20.42 27.95 -0.08
N TYR A 213 -19.52 28.11 0.90
CA TYR A 213 -19.75 27.86 2.31
C TYR A 213 -19.35 29.11 3.12
N ASP A 214 -20.10 30.20 2.92
CA ASP A 214 -19.72 31.53 3.42
C ASP A 214 -19.71 31.63 4.95
N LEU A 215 -20.61 30.91 5.62
CA LEU A 215 -20.65 30.87 7.08
C LEU A 215 -19.43 30.14 7.63
N GLU A 216 -19.08 29.00 7.02
CA GLU A 216 -17.89 28.21 7.36
C GLU A 216 -16.60 28.98 7.06
N LEU A 217 -16.57 29.74 5.96
CA LEU A 217 -15.45 30.62 5.64
C LEU A 217 -15.28 31.71 6.70
N ALA A 218 -16.36 32.41 7.09
CA ALA A 218 -16.29 33.44 8.15
C ALA A 218 -15.82 32.84 9.49
N ALA A 219 -16.30 31.66 9.85
CA ALA A 219 -15.83 30.94 11.04
C ALA A 219 -14.35 30.57 10.94
N GLU A 220 -13.91 30.02 9.82
CA GLU A 220 -12.51 29.67 9.59
C GLU A 220 -11.59 30.90 9.61
N GLU A 221 -11.96 32.03 8.99
CA GLU A 221 -11.19 33.29 9.03
C GLU A 221 -10.97 33.79 10.47
N ILE A 222 -11.99 33.71 11.33
CA ILE A 222 -11.85 33.99 12.76
C ILE A 222 -10.81 33.07 13.40
N LEU A 223 -10.89 31.77 13.12
CA LEU A 223 -9.95 30.79 13.65
C LEU A 223 -8.52 30.99 13.11
N TRP A 224 -8.36 31.39 11.85
CA TRP A 224 -7.04 31.66 11.23
C TRP A 224 -6.32 32.79 11.95
N MET A 225 -7.04 33.86 12.26
CA MET A 225 -6.48 35.02 12.95
C MET A 225 -6.19 34.75 14.43
N ARG A 226 -7.07 34.02 15.12
CA ARG A 226 -6.99 33.85 16.59
C ARG A 226 -6.19 32.63 17.01
N LEU A 227 -6.21 31.57 16.19
CA LEU A 227 -5.67 30.25 16.49
C LEU A 227 -4.91 29.70 15.26
N PRO A 228 -3.80 30.37 14.85
CA PRO A 228 -2.97 29.88 13.75
C PRO A 228 -2.31 28.56 14.14
N GLU A 229 -2.30 27.60 13.20
CA GLU A 229 -1.69 26.28 13.36
C GLU A 229 -2.00 25.58 14.69
N PRO A 230 -3.28 25.31 15.01
CA PRO A 230 -3.69 24.77 16.31
C PRO A 230 -3.15 23.36 16.60
N GLY A 231 -2.66 22.66 15.58
CA GLY A 231 -1.97 21.38 15.66
C GLY A 231 -0.44 21.49 15.81
N THR A 232 0.14 22.68 15.81
CA THR A 232 1.57 22.87 16.08
C THR A 232 1.84 22.81 17.59
N ALA A 233 2.91 22.11 17.99
CA ALA A 233 3.33 22.05 19.38
C ALA A 233 4.01 23.38 19.77
N MET A 234 3.60 23.98 20.88
CA MET A 234 4.11 25.28 21.32
C MET A 234 4.32 25.30 22.83
N ILE A 235 5.34 26.03 23.28
CA ILE A 235 5.57 26.32 24.69
C ILE A 235 5.45 27.83 24.86
N CYS A 236 4.43 28.28 25.59
CA CYS A 236 4.18 29.69 25.83
C CYS A 236 4.50 30.01 27.29
N SER A 237 5.27 31.08 27.51
CA SER A 237 5.55 31.62 28.85
C SER A 237 4.82 32.96 28.99
N PHE A 238 3.85 33.03 29.90
CA PHE A 238 3.16 34.27 30.22
C PHE A 238 3.02 34.44 31.74
N GLY A 239 3.46 35.59 32.25
CA GLY A 239 3.39 35.90 33.70
C GLY A 239 4.13 34.91 34.60
N GLY A 240 5.20 34.27 34.11
CA GLY A 240 5.96 33.25 34.84
C GLY A 240 5.33 31.86 34.83
N LYS A 241 4.17 31.67 34.18
CA LYS A 241 3.57 30.36 33.92
C LYS A 241 3.97 29.87 32.54
N VAL A 242 4.50 28.66 32.48
CA VAL A 242 4.77 27.94 31.25
C VAL A 242 3.55 27.08 30.93
N VAL A 243 2.97 27.28 29.76
CA VAL A 243 1.87 26.47 29.21
C VAL A 243 2.42 25.72 28.00
N GLU A 244 2.39 24.39 28.07
CA GLU A 244 2.77 23.52 26.97
C GLU A 244 1.52 23.10 26.19
N HIS A 245 1.50 23.40 24.90
CA HIS A 245 0.52 22.89 23.95
C HIS A 245 1.18 21.74 23.17
N PRO A 246 0.73 20.49 23.35
CA PRO A 246 1.42 19.33 22.79
C PRO A 246 1.33 19.26 21.26
N GLY A 247 0.37 19.97 20.65
CA GLY A 247 0.07 19.94 19.22
C GLY A 247 -0.90 18.82 18.84
N SER A 248 -0.96 18.55 17.54
CA SER A 248 -1.70 17.43 16.96
C SER A 248 -0.82 16.18 16.88
N TYR A 249 -1.47 15.04 17.04
CA TYR A 249 -0.89 13.72 16.86
C TYR A 249 -1.92 12.82 16.21
N PRO A 250 -1.46 11.73 15.59
CA PRO A 250 -2.37 10.66 15.22
C PRO A 250 -3.21 10.20 16.41
N SER A 251 -4.45 9.76 16.14
CA SER A 251 -5.38 9.40 17.22
C SER A 251 -4.79 8.29 18.10
N ALA A 252 -5.10 8.32 19.41
CA ALA A 252 -4.61 7.32 20.35
C ALA A 252 -4.99 5.91 19.91
N THR A 253 -6.19 5.71 19.35
CA THR A 253 -6.63 4.43 18.79
C THR A 253 -5.76 3.98 17.60
N TRP A 254 -5.40 4.89 16.71
CA TRP A 254 -4.50 4.59 15.58
C TRP A 254 -3.07 4.35 16.06
N LEU A 255 -2.59 5.14 17.03
CA LEU A 255 -1.30 4.94 17.67
C LEU A 255 -1.27 3.61 18.39
N GLU A 256 -2.25 3.27 19.22
CA GLU A 256 -2.38 1.98 19.95
C GLU A 256 -2.49 0.79 19.01
N ALA A 257 -3.23 0.91 17.91
CA ALA A 257 -3.22 -0.08 16.84
C ALA A 257 -1.81 -0.31 16.28
N ARG A 258 -0.88 0.63 16.49
CA ARG A 258 0.52 0.62 16.08
C ARG A 258 1.57 0.60 17.23
N THR A 259 1.20 0.87 18.49
CA THR A 259 2.05 0.99 19.71
C THR A 259 1.74 -0.04 20.78
N ALA A 260 0.64 -0.79 20.68
CA ALA A 260 0.65 -2.18 21.16
C ALA A 260 1.98 -2.81 20.68
N PRO A 261 2.67 -3.68 21.46
CA PRO A 261 3.86 -4.35 20.96
C PRO A 261 3.49 -4.90 19.59
N ALA A 262 4.06 -4.29 18.55
CA ALA A 262 3.30 -4.10 17.33
C ALA A 262 2.67 -5.43 16.92
N ARG A 263 1.35 -5.40 16.71
CA ARG A 263 0.81 -6.23 15.64
C ARG A 263 1.48 -5.68 14.39
N PHE A 264 2.75 -6.06 14.20
CA PHE A 264 3.61 -5.70 13.10
C PHE A 264 2.96 -6.30 11.87
N ASN A 265 2.03 -5.55 11.28
CA ASN A 265 1.76 -5.66 9.86
C ASN A 265 2.85 -4.88 9.12
N SER A 266 4.09 -5.33 9.31
CA SER A 266 5.19 -5.21 8.37
C SER A 266 6.34 -6.09 8.85
N MET A 267 6.10 -7.40 8.83
CA MET A 267 6.97 -8.33 8.11
C MET A 267 6.17 -9.57 7.76
N ALA A 268 5.60 -9.60 6.56
CA ALA A 268 5.01 -10.83 6.06
C ALA A 268 6.02 -11.97 6.14
N GLN A 269 5.59 -13.17 6.54
CA GLN A 269 6.39 -14.36 6.26
C GLN A 269 6.06 -14.75 4.83
N LEU A 270 7.07 -14.97 4.00
CA LEU A 270 6.89 -15.41 2.63
C LEU A 270 6.46 -16.87 2.63
N VAL A 271 5.41 -17.16 1.87
CA VAL A 271 5.02 -18.53 1.54
C VAL A 271 5.82 -18.95 0.35
N THR A 272 6.63 -20.00 0.51
CA THR A 272 7.45 -20.53 -0.57
C THR A 272 7.14 -22.00 -0.83
N LEU A 273 7.07 -22.38 -2.11
CA LEU A 273 7.23 -23.78 -2.51
C LEU A 273 8.73 -24.08 -2.53
N THR A 274 9.14 -25.12 -1.81
CA THR A 274 10.52 -25.59 -1.78
C THR A 274 10.68 -26.87 -2.57
N LEU A 275 11.78 -26.94 -3.31
CA LEU A 275 12.12 -28.07 -4.17
C LEU A 275 13.45 -28.64 -3.71
N TYR A 276 13.49 -29.96 -3.53
CA TYR A 276 14.67 -30.69 -3.10
C TYR A 276 15.03 -31.77 -4.13
N HIS A 277 16.32 -31.94 -4.39
CA HIS A 277 16.77 -33.05 -5.23
C HIS A 277 16.58 -34.39 -4.50
N ARG A 278 16.23 -35.43 -5.25
CA ARG A 278 16.00 -36.82 -4.80
C ARG A 278 17.08 -37.73 -5.39
N ASP A 279 18.32 -37.30 -5.28
CA ASP A 279 19.51 -38.01 -5.75
C ASP A 279 19.33 -38.50 -7.20
N ASN A 280 19.50 -39.80 -7.47
CA ASN A 280 19.38 -40.38 -8.80
C ASN A 280 18.00 -40.17 -9.47
N LEU A 281 16.93 -39.91 -8.70
CA LEU A 281 15.60 -39.69 -9.26
C LEU A 281 15.46 -38.33 -9.96
N SER A 282 16.26 -37.34 -9.55
CA SER A 282 16.25 -35.99 -10.15
C SER A 282 17.16 -35.86 -11.37
N GLN A 283 17.83 -36.94 -11.79
CA GLN A 283 18.87 -36.87 -12.83
C GLN A 283 18.58 -37.80 -14.02
N GLY A 284 19.13 -37.42 -15.17
CA GLY A 284 19.14 -38.21 -16.39
C GLY A 284 17.77 -38.77 -16.78
N ARG A 285 17.73 -40.04 -17.17
CA ARG A 285 16.50 -40.72 -17.61
C ARG A 285 15.42 -40.77 -16.52
N MET A 286 15.80 -40.83 -15.25
CA MET A 286 14.83 -40.92 -14.14
C MET A 286 14.05 -39.61 -14.00
N ARG A 287 14.68 -38.45 -14.20
CA ARG A 287 13.96 -37.16 -14.21
C ARG A 287 12.82 -37.16 -15.22
N SER A 288 13.08 -37.62 -16.45
CA SER A 288 12.06 -37.68 -17.51
C SER A 288 10.94 -38.67 -17.22
N VAL A 289 11.23 -39.79 -16.55
CA VAL A 289 10.23 -40.82 -16.21
C VAL A 289 9.35 -40.38 -15.04
N PHE A 290 9.93 -39.73 -14.02
CA PHE A 290 9.21 -39.35 -12.81
C PHE A 290 8.54 -37.96 -12.89
N GLY A 291 8.91 -37.13 -13.87
CA GLY A 291 8.32 -35.81 -14.09
C GLY A 291 8.34 -34.96 -12.81
N HIS A 292 7.18 -34.45 -12.38
CA HIS A 292 7.07 -33.67 -11.14
C HIS A 292 7.57 -34.41 -9.89
N LYS A 293 7.50 -35.75 -9.88
CA LYS A 293 7.92 -36.61 -8.75
C LYS A 293 9.43 -36.85 -8.69
N ALA A 294 10.17 -36.37 -9.70
CA ALA A 294 11.63 -36.42 -9.73
C ALA A 294 12.24 -35.55 -8.62
N TYR A 295 11.51 -34.55 -8.14
CA TYR A 295 11.90 -33.69 -7.03
C TYR A 295 10.99 -33.93 -5.83
N HIS A 296 11.47 -33.62 -4.63
CA HIS A 296 10.65 -33.60 -3.44
C HIS A 296 10.15 -32.18 -3.21
N TRP A 297 8.84 -32.05 -2.94
CA TRP A 297 8.15 -30.77 -2.83
C TRP A 297 7.71 -30.56 -1.37
N GLY A 298 7.84 -29.33 -0.89
CA GLY A 298 7.40 -28.93 0.43
C GLY A 298 7.01 -27.46 0.46
N VAL A 299 6.44 -27.01 1.56
CA VAL A 299 6.14 -25.60 1.80
C VAL A 299 7.09 -25.11 2.89
N LEU A 300 7.74 -23.98 2.65
CA LEU A 300 8.57 -23.31 3.64
C LEU A 300 8.04 -21.91 3.85
N ILE A 301 7.80 -21.57 5.11
CA ILE A 301 7.42 -20.25 5.54
C ILE A 301 8.68 -19.56 6.05
N VAL A 302 9.11 -18.49 5.37
CA VAL A 302 10.36 -17.79 5.68
C VAL A 302 10.11 -16.33 6.06
N PRO A 303 10.83 -15.76 7.03
CA PRO A 303 10.76 -14.33 7.31
C PRO A 303 11.25 -13.50 6.10
N LYS A 304 10.56 -12.41 5.77
CA LYS A 304 10.93 -11.52 4.65
C LYS A 304 12.24 -10.75 4.88
N GLU A 305 12.62 -10.46 6.12
CA GLU A 305 13.97 -9.96 6.47
C GLU A 305 14.73 -10.98 7.30
N LYS A 306 16.02 -11.18 6.97
CA LYS A 306 16.94 -11.97 7.79
C LYS A 306 17.31 -11.18 9.05
N ARG A 307 16.62 -11.43 10.16
CA ARG A 307 16.99 -10.91 11.50
C ARG A 307 17.49 -12.03 12.41
N PRO A 308 18.48 -11.76 13.29
CA PRO A 308 18.94 -12.74 14.28
C PRO A 308 17.76 -13.23 15.15
N GLY A 309 17.55 -14.55 15.18
CA GLY A 309 16.53 -15.19 16.03
C GLY A 309 15.18 -15.51 15.35
N ARG A 310 14.95 -15.08 14.09
CA ARG A 310 13.81 -15.57 13.31
C ARG A 310 14.23 -16.74 12.42
N VAL A 311 13.46 -17.81 12.50
CA VAL A 311 13.73 -19.12 11.91
C VAL A 311 12.59 -19.49 10.97
N ALA A 312 12.86 -20.27 9.92
CA ALA A 312 11.83 -20.69 8.97
C ALA A 312 11.01 -21.87 9.52
N HIS A 313 9.88 -22.17 8.90
CA HIS A 313 9.03 -23.31 9.25
C HIS A 313 8.77 -24.17 8.01
N ALA A 314 9.19 -25.44 8.05
CA ALA A 314 9.08 -26.37 6.92
C ALA A 314 7.93 -27.36 7.12
N PHE A 315 7.14 -27.57 6.08
CA PHE A 315 5.97 -28.45 6.08
C PHE A 315 6.00 -29.34 4.84
N GLU A 316 5.86 -30.65 5.04
CA GLU A 316 5.92 -31.63 3.94
C GLU A 316 5.05 -32.85 4.24
N ALA A 317 4.63 -33.54 3.18
CA ALA A 317 4.21 -34.94 3.26
C ALA A 317 5.36 -35.83 2.80
N THR A 318 5.69 -36.84 3.61
CA THR A 318 6.79 -37.77 3.31
C THR A 318 6.42 -39.20 3.69
N ASP A 319 6.80 -40.15 2.86
CA ASP A 319 6.78 -41.58 3.14
C ASP A 319 8.19 -42.11 3.50
N ALA A 320 9.18 -41.21 3.62
CA ALA A 320 10.57 -41.58 3.80
C ALA A 320 10.77 -42.52 5.00
N SER A 321 11.54 -43.57 4.76
CA SER A 321 11.99 -44.51 5.78
C SER A 321 13.51 -44.49 5.85
N VAL A 322 14.05 -44.36 7.05
CA VAL A 322 15.49 -44.46 7.31
C VAL A 322 15.74 -45.69 8.18
N ILE A 323 16.91 -46.30 8.03
CA ILE A 323 17.34 -47.36 8.94
C ILE A 323 17.94 -46.66 10.17
N ASP A 324 17.32 -46.85 11.33
CA ASP A 324 17.88 -46.42 12.60
C ASP A 324 19.20 -47.15 12.83
N THR A 325 20.29 -46.40 12.99
CA THR A 325 21.66 -46.96 13.02
C THR A 325 21.99 -47.70 14.31
N VAL A 326 21.16 -47.55 15.35
CA VAL A 326 21.34 -48.21 16.64
C VAL A 326 20.53 -49.50 16.70
N THR A 327 19.30 -49.47 16.19
CA THR A 327 18.35 -50.58 16.26
C THR A 327 18.29 -51.41 14.98
N PHE A 328 18.88 -50.93 13.88
CA PHE A 328 18.82 -51.49 12.52
C PHE A 328 17.39 -51.71 12.00
N ARG A 329 16.40 -51.02 12.57
CA ARG A 329 15.01 -51.08 12.14
C ARG A 329 14.67 -49.89 11.25
N MET A 330 13.79 -50.14 10.28
CA MET A 330 13.21 -49.08 9.46
C MET A 330 12.27 -48.22 10.31
N THR A 331 12.37 -46.91 10.19
CA THR A 331 11.49 -45.97 10.89
C THR A 331 10.09 -45.86 10.28
N ASN A 332 9.92 -46.28 9.02
CA ASN A 332 8.63 -46.33 8.33
C ASN A 332 8.53 -47.54 7.37
N PRO A 333 8.55 -48.79 7.89
CA PRO A 333 8.58 -49.99 7.05
C PRO A 333 7.33 -50.14 6.16
N SER A 334 6.20 -49.58 6.59
CA SER A 334 4.94 -49.59 5.84
C SER A 334 4.91 -48.55 4.71
N MET A 335 5.89 -47.64 4.60
CA MET A 335 5.89 -46.54 3.62
C MET A 335 4.58 -45.76 3.62
N GLU A 336 4.05 -45.49 4.82
CA GLU A 336 2.85 -44.68 4.99
C GLU A 336 3.20 -43.20 4.84
N TRP A 337 2.35 -42.46 4.13
CA TRP A 337 2.45 -41.02 4.06
C TRP A 337 2.22 -40.43 5.44
N LYS A 338 3.17 -39.61 5.89
CA LYS A 338 3.10 -38.88 7.15
C LYS A 338 3.27 -37.41 6.89
N TYR A 339 2.48 -36.60 7.60
CA TYR A 339 2.71 -35.17 7.67
C TYR A 339 3.90 -34.91 8.58
N LYS A 340 4.80 -34.02 8.15
CA LYS A 340 5.97 -33.62 8.91
C LYS A 340 6.09 -32.10 8.88
N GLY A 341 5.67 -31.46 9.96
CA GLY A 341 5.97 -30.06 10.24
C GLY A 341 7.24 -29.95 11.08
N ARG A 342 8.15 -29.05 10.71
CA ARG A 342 9.36 -28.71 11.47
C ARG A 342 9.36 -27.21 11.69
N LEU A 343 9.19 -26.80 12.94
CA LEU A 343 9.24 -25.40 13.32
C LEU A 343 10.69 -25.03 13.65
N GLY A 344 11.11 -23.84 13.21
CA GLY A 344 12.41 -23.30 13.57
C GLY A 344 13.60 -23.93 12.85
N VAL A 345 13.46 -24.11 11.54
CA VAL A 345 14.51 -24.64 10.67
C VAL A 345 15.33 -23.52 10.04
N ASP A 346 16.60 -23.83 9.78
CA ASP A 346 17.45 -23.04 8.90
C ASP A 346 17.51 -23.73 7.53
N PRO A 347 16.94 -23.13 6.46
CA PRO A 347 16.94 -23.73 5.13
C PRO A 347 18.34 -23.83 4.53
N GLU A 348 19.30 -22.99 4.93
CA GLU A 348 20.67 -22.99 4.40
C GLU A 348 21.46 -24.23 4.84
N LEU A 349 21.04 -24.91 5.91
CA LEU A 349 21.64 -26.16 6.36
C LEU A 349 21.24 -27.38 5.51
N SER A 350 20.23 -27.24 4.65
CA SER A 350 19.75 -28.34 3.81
C SER A 350 20.59 -28.46 2.53
N GLN A 351 21.50 -29.43 2.51
CA GLN A 351 22.30 -29.76 1.31
C GLN A 351 21.45 -30.22 0.11
N LYS A 352 20.18 -30.60 0.34
CA LYS A 352 19.29 -31.07 -0.72
C LYS A 352 18.37 -30.00 -1.32
N LEU A 353 18.29 -28.83 -0.71
CA LEU A 353 17.42 -27.74 -1.18
C LEU A 353 18.03 -27.15 -2.46
N ILE A 354 17.26 -27.15 -3.55
CA ILE A 354 17.72 -26.62 -4.85
C ILE A 354 17.15 -25.24 -5.17
N GLY A 355 15.96 -24.91 -4.66
CA GLY A 355 15.37 -23.59 -4.87
C GLY A 355 14.04 -23.37 -4.16
N GLN A 356 13.60 -22.11 -4.16
CA GLN A 356 12.40 -21.62 -3.48
C GLN A 356 11.60 -20.70 -4.41
N LEU A 357 10.33 -21.02 -4.61
CA LEU A 357 9.38 -20.18 -5.35
C LEU A 357 8.47 -19.47 -4.36
N VAL A 358 8.59 -18.15 -4.23
CA VAL A 358 7.67 -17.32 -3.44
C VAL A 358 6.34 -17.26 -4.19
N VAL A 359 5.26 -17.62 -3.49
CA VAL A 359 3.91 -17.77 -4.05
C VAL A 359 2.85 -17.01 -3.22
N GLY A 360 3.27 -16.32 -2.17
CA GLY A 360 2.37 -15.65 -1.26
C GLY A 360 3.06 -15.03 -0.05
N GLU A 361 2.24 -14.40 0.78
CA GLU A 361 2.63 -13.72 1.99
C GLU A 361 1.61 -14.02 3.10
N ILE A 362 2.08 -14.40 4.29
CA ILE A 362 1.24 -14.54 5.48
C ILE A 362 1.54 -13.45 6.51
N PRO A 363 0.55 -13.05 7.33
CA PRO A 363 0.77 -12.13 8.43
C PRO A 363 1.78 -12.68 9.44
N ASP A 364 2.69 -11.82 9.91
CA ASP A 364 3.76 -12.16 10.85
C ASP A 364 3.25 -12.76 12.18
N GLY A 365 2.05 -12.36 12.60
CA GLY A 365 1.38 -12.81 13.81
C GLY A 365 0.75 -14.20 13.71
N THR A 366 0.94 -14.93 12.61
CA THR A 366 0.48 -16.30 12.50
C THR A 366 1.36 -17.19 13.37
N ALA A 367 0.79 -17.66 14.49
CA ALA A 367 1.51 -18.53 15.41
C ALA A 367 2.05 -19.78 14.67
N PRO A 368 3.31 -20.19 14.90
CA PRO A 368 3.88 -21.39 14.29
C PRO A 368 3.03 -22.66 14.50
N GLU A 369 2.34 -22.75 15.63
CA GLU A 369 1.42 -23.84 15.98
C GLU A 369 0.14 -23.80 15.14
N ALA A 370 -0.33 -22.60 14.77
CA ALA A 370 -1.46 -22.42 13.87
C ALA A 370 -1.08 -22.83 12.44
N LEU A 371 0.15 -22.54 12.00
CA LEU A 371 0.66 -23.05 10.72
C LEU A 371 0.78 -24.57 10.74
N TYR A 372 1.29 -25.14 11.83
CA TYR A 372 1.39 -26.59 11.98
C TYR A 372 0.02 -27.25 11.86
N THR A 373 -0.97 -26.76 12.60
CA THR A 373 -2.36 -27.25 12.56
C THR A 373 -2.97 -27.06 11.17
N PHE A 374 -2.69 -25.93 10.52
CA PHE A 374 -3.20 -25.64 9.18
C PHE A 374 -2.71 -26.64 8.14
N PHE A 375 -1.40 -26.92 8.10
CA PHE A 375 -0.82 -27.87 7.16
C PHE A 375 -1.12 -29.33 7.53
N GLU A 376 -1.34 -29.64 8.81
CA GLU A 376 -1.80 -30.95 9.27
C GLU A 376 -3.20 -31.29 8.73
N ALA A 377 -4.06 -30.28 8.58
CA ALA A 377 -5.40 -30.45 8.02
C ALA A 377 -5.41 -30.71 6.50
N VAL A 378 -4.28 -30.53 5.80
CA VAL A 378 -4.18 -30.83 4.36
C VAL A 378 -4.20 -32.35 4.16
N PRO A 379 -5.13 -32.90 3.35
CA PRO A 379 -5.25 -34.34 3.16
C PRO A 379 -3.95 -34.99 2.70
N LEU A 380 -3.52 -36.03 3.41
CA LEU A 380 -2.34 -36.81 3.05
C LEU A 380 -2.57 -37.59 1.73
N PRO A 381 -1.51 -37.82 0.94
CA PRO A 381 -1.62 -38.57 -0.31
C PRO A 381 -2.16 -39.99 -0.09
N VAL A 382 -3.06 -40.42 -0.97
CA VAL A 382 -3.65 -41.76 -0.93
C VAL A 382 -2.85 -42.71 -1.82
N ARG A 383 -2.46 -43.86 -1.26
CA ARG A 383 -1.73 -44.92 -1.98
C ARG A 383 -2.63 -45.65 -2.98
N ASN A 384 -2.03 -46.23 -4.01
CA ASN A 384 -2.70 -47.08 -4.99
C ASN A 384 -3.84 -46.38 -5.73
N THR A 385 -3.61 -45.12 -6.09
CA THR A 385 -4.53 -44.28 -6.85
C THR A 385 -4.03 -44.09 -8.29
N ASP A 386 -4.92 -43.78 -9.22
CA ASP A 386 -4.58 -43.37 -10.58
C ASP A 386 -5.21 -42.00 -10.88
N PRO A 387 -4.42 -40.92 -11.05
CA PRO A 387 -2.96 -40.89 -10.98
C PRO A 387 -2.43 -41.05 -9.54
N GLN A 388 -1.27 -41.71 -9.40
CA GLN A 388 -0.65 -41.95 -8.10
C GLN A 388 -0.32 -40.63 -7.39
N GLN A 389 -0.86 -40.44 -6.19
CA GLN A 389 -0.61 -39.26 -5.36
C GLN A 389 0.73 -39.33 -4.63
N GLY A 390 1.30 -38.18 -4.27
CA GLY A 390 2.51 -38.08 -3.46
C GLY A 390 2.77 -36.67 -2.91
N CYS A 391 4.03 -36.35 -2.56
CA CYS A 391 4.38 -35.04 -2.00
C CYS A 391 3.98 -33.88 -2.92
N VAL A 392 4.11 -34.04 -4.25
CA VAL A 392 3.60 -33.06 -5.23
C VAL A 392 2.10 -32.79 -5.05
N THR A 393 1.29 -33.85 -4.93
CA THR A 393 -0.16 -33.72 -4.72
C THR A 393 -0.47 -33.00 -3.42
N TRP A 394 0.23 -33.33 -2.34
CA TRP A 394 0.06 -32.67 -1.06
C TRP A 394 0.45 -31.19 -1.12
N SER A 395 1.59 -30.86 -1.75
CA SER A 395 2.05 -29.47 -1.90
C SER A 395 1.05 -28.63 -2.70
N ILE A 396 0.52 -29.15 -3.82
CA ILE A 396 -0.51 -28.44 -4.59
C ILE A 396 -1.80 -28.26 -3.78
N ASN A 397 -2.22 -29.27 -3.01
CA ASN A 397 -3.38 -29.13 -2.12
C ASN A 397 -3.14 -28.11 -1.00
N ALA A 398 -1.91 -28.04 -0.47
CA ALA A 398 -1.51 -27.04 0.51
C ALA A 398 -1.57 -25.63 -0.08
N LEU A 399 -1.02 -25.43 -1.29
CA LEU A 399 -1.11 -24.14 -2.00
C LEU A 399 -2.56 -23.74 -2.30
N ARG A 400 -3.41 -24.69 -2.70
CA ARG A 400 -4.85 -24.44 -2.89
C ARG A 400 -5.54 -24.02 -1.59
N ALA A 401 -5.18 -24.63 -0.46
CA ALA A 401 -5.69 -24.23 0.85
C ALA A 401 -5.20 -22.84 1.25
N LEU A 402 -3.96 -22.48 0.91
CA LEU A 402 -3.39 -21.17 1.13
C LEU A 402 -4.10 -20.09 0.28
N GLN A 403 -4.37 -20.36 -1.00
CA GLN A 403 -5.14 -19.47 -1.88
C GLN A 403 -6.54 -19.20 -1.32
N LYS A 404 -7.27 -20.25 -0.91
CA LYS A 404 -8.59 -20.11 -0.28
C LYS A 404 -8.59 -19.24 0.99
N ARG A 405 -7.47 -19.18 1.69
CA ARG A 405 -7.29 -18.40 2.92
C ARG A 405 -6.76 -16.99 2.65
N GLY A 406 -6.40 -16.67 1.41
CA GLY A 406 -5.76 -15.40 1.03
C GLY A 406 -4.29 -15.30 1.42
N TRP A 407 -3.61 -16.44 1.61
CA TRP A 407 -2.20 -16.54 2.01
C TRP A 407 -1.25 -16.85 0.84
N ALA A 408 -1.81 -17.24 -0.31
CA ALA A 408 -1.10 -17.37 -1.58
C ALA A 408 -1.81 -16.55 -2.65
N TRP A 409 -1.06 -16.06 -3.65
CA TRP A 409 -1.63 -15.32 -4.78
C TRP A 409 -2.54 -16.22 -5.62
N ASP A 410 -3.51 -15.60 -6.30
CA ASP A 410 -4.43 -16.30 -7.17
C ASP A 410 -3.76 -16.56 -8.52
N PHE A 411 -3.30 -17.79 -8.73
CA PHE A 411 -2.70 -18.25 -9.98
C PHE A 411 -3.10 -19.70 -10.26
N ASP A 412 -3.05 -20.07 -11.54
CA ASP A 412 -3.36 -21.44 -11.97
C ASP A 412 -2.30 -22.43 -11.43
N LEU A 413 -2.75 -23.32 -10.53
CA LEU A 413 -1.91 -24.32 -9.88
C LEU A 413 -1.43 -25.43 -10.82
N ASP A 414 -2.18 -25.74 -11.89
CA ASP A 414 -1.80 -26.75 -12.86
C ASP A 414 -0.69 -26.22 -13.77
N VAL A 415 -0.78 -24.96 -14.19
CA VAL A 415 0.31 -24.27 -14.92
C VAL A 415 1.53 -24.09 -14.04
N PHE A 416 1.35 -23.59 -12.81
CA PHE A 416 2.45 -23.37 -11.87
C PHE A 416 3.23 -24.65 -11.57
N LYS A 417 2.56 -25.81 -11.58
CA LYS A 417 3.21 -27.09 -11.34
C LYS A 417 4.25 -27.42 -12.42
N ASP A 418 4.00 -27.06 -13.68
CA ASP A 418 4.96 -27.24 -14.77
C ASP A 418 6.08 -26.20 -14.70
N ASP A 419 5.76 -24.95 -14.34
CA ASP A 419 6.75 -23.89 -14.14
C ASP A 419 7.71 -24.23 -12.99
N ALA A 420 7.21 -24.79 -11.89
CA ALA A 420 8.02 -25.24 -10.78
C ALA A 420 8.97 -26.39 -11.15
N LEU A 421 8.53 -27.28 -12.05
CA LEU A 421 9.38 -28.35 -12.58
C LEU A 421 10.49 -27.78 -13.48
N ALA A 422 10.18 -26.81 -14.35
CA ALA A 422 11.17 -26.14 -15.18
C ALA A 422 12.20 -25.37 -14.34
N TYR A 423 11.73 -24.66 -13.31
CA TYR A 423 12.60 -23.99 -12.34
C TYR A 423 13.53 -24.99 -11.61
N ALA A 424 13.01 -26.15 -11.17
CA ALA A 424 13.83 -27.18 -10.54
C ALA A 424 14.94 -27.73 -11.46
N ASP A 425 14.61 -27.95 -12.74
CA ASP A 425 15.57 -28.44 -13.74
C ASP A 425 16.68 -27.45 -14.05
N ASP A 426 16.40 -26.15 -13.94
CA ASP A 426 17.43 -25.15 -14.06
C ASP A 426 18.30 -25.10 -12.79
N ARG A 427 17.66 -25.07 -11.62
CA ARG A 427 18.33 -24.96 -10.32
C ARG A 427 19.23 -26.15 -9.99
N ILE A 428 18.93 -27.36 -10.46
CA ILE A 428 19.78 -28.54 -10.22
C ILE A 428 21.15 -28.45 -10.91
N LYS A 429 21.33 -27.52 -11.87
CA LYS A 429 22.63 -27.24 -12.52
C LYS A 429 23.62 -26.54 -11.58
N GLY A 430 23.20 -26.14 -10.38
CA GLY A 430 24.06 -25.53 -9.37
C GLY A 430 24.61 -24.17 -9.83
N LYS A 431 25.92 -24.09 -10.06
CA LYS A 431 26.59 -22.83 -10.47
C LYS A 431 26.24 -22.41 -11.89
N ASP A 432 25.81 -23.35 -12.73
CA ASP A 432 25.44 -23.10 -14.12
C ASP A 432 23.94 -22.80 -14.28
N ALA A 433 23.20 -22.65 -13.17
CA ALA A 433 21.80 -22.27 -13.18
C ALA A 433 21.63 -20.80 -13.53
N THR A 434 20.59 -20.49 -14.30
CA THR A 434 20.19 -19.13 -14.70
C THR A 434 19.15 -18.53 -13.75
N GLU A 435 18.38 -19.38 -13.08
CA GLU A 435 17.34 -19.00 -12.14
C GLU A 435 17.90 -18.77 -10.72
N PRO A 436 17.39 -17.76 -9.98
CA PRO A 436 17.86 -17.45 -8.63
C PRO A 436 17.37 -18.50 -7.61
N GLU A 437 18.08 -18.62 -6.49
CA GLU A 437 17.73 -19.55 -5.39
C GLU A 437 16.38 -19.24 -4.73
N LEU A 438 15.97 -17.97 -4.77
CA LEU A 438 14.66 -17.48 -4.35
C LEU A 438 14.06 -16.68 -5.50
N LYS A 439 12.96 -17.17 -6.08
CA LYS A 439 12.26 -16.52 -7.21
C LYS A 439 10.83 -16.18 -6.82
N TYR A 440 10.38 -14.97 -7.15
CA TYR A 440 8.99 -14.56 -6.97
C TYR A 440 8.17 -15.00 -8.17
N TYR A 441 7.08 -15.73 -7.94
CA TYR A 441 6.14 -16.12 -8.99
C TYR A 441 5.05 -15.05 -9.14
N VAL A 442 5.32 -14.01 -9.94
CA VAL A 442 4.42 -12.86 -10.16
C VAL A 442 3.77 -12.95 -11.54
N GLU A 443 2.50 -12.57 -11.65
CA GLU A 443 1.70 -12.67 -12.89
C GLU A 443 2.28 -11.89 -14.09
N GLU A 444 3.15 -10.89 -13.84
CA GLU A 444 3.82 -10.09 -14.88
C GLU A 444 4.72 -10.92 -15.83
N ASP A 445 5.17 -12.12 -15.43
CA ASP A 445 5.97 -13.01 -16.28
C ASP A 445 5.20 -13.52 -17.53
N LYS A 446 3.88 -13.27 -17.64
CA LYS A 446 3.02 -13.82 -18.70
C LYS A 446 2.64 -12.87 -19.84
N MET A 447 2.96 -11.57 -19.79
CA MET A 447 2.69 -10.68 -20.95
C MET A 447 3.71 -10.80 -22.10
N SER A 448 4.79 -11.58 -21.93
CA SER A 448 5.86 -11.71 -22.94
C SER A 448 5.75 -12.93 -23.87
N GLN A 449 4.78 -13.84 -23.66
CA GLN A 449 4.67 -15.10 -24.44
C GLN A 449 3.34 -15.30 -25.19
N SER A 450 2.52 -14.26 -25.33
CA SER A 450 1.33 -14.30 -26.21
C SER A 450 1.33 -13.16 -27.23
N ASN A 451 2.34 -13.10 -28.08
CA ASN A 451 2.23 -12.37 -29.34
C ASN A 451 3.10 -13.03 -30.42
N PRO A 452 2.59 -14.02 -31.19
CA PRO A 452 3.26 -14.39 -32.41
C PRO A 452 3.11 -13.23 -33.39
N ARG A 453 4.21 -12.50 -33.61
CA ARG A 453 4.37 -11.60 -34.76
C ARG A 453 3.95 -12.37 -36.01
N VAL A 454 2.88 -11.92 -36.65
CA VAL A 454 2.66 -12.19 -38.06
C VAL A 454 3.71 -11.37 -38.79
N GLU A 455 4.76 -12.04 -39.25
CA GLU A 455 5.67 -11.48 -40.26
C GLU A 455 4.89 -11.40 -41.57
N GLU A 456 4.75 -10.18 -42.07
CA GLU A 456 4.49 -9.89 -43.47
C GLU A 456 5.64 -10.51 -44.30
N ALA A 457 5.28 -11.40 -45.23
CA ALA A 457 6.15 -11.78 -46.33
C ALA A 457 5.64 -11.06 -47.58
N ASP A 458 6.45 -10.12 -48.06
CA ASP A 458 6.42 -9.63 -49.44
C ASP A 458 6.68 -10.82 -50.38
N GLU A 459 5.73 -11.08 -51.29
CA GLU A 459 5.94 -11.39 -52.72
C GLU A 459 4.64 -11.22 -53.52
#